data_AF-A0A8K0I1M1-F1
#
_entry.id   AF-A0A8K0I1M1-F1
#
_cell.length_a   1.000
_cell.length_b   1.000
_cell.length_c   1.000
_cell.angle_alpha   90.00
_cell.angle_beta   90.00
_cell.angle_gamma   90.00
#
_symmetry.space_group_name_H-M   'P 1'
#
loop_
_entity.id
_entity.type
_entity.pdbx_description
1 polymer ?
#
loop_
_entity_poly.entity_id
_entity_poly.type
_entity_poly.pdbx_seq_one_letter_code
_entity_poly.pdbx_strand_id
1 'polypeptide(L)' 'MESKANEEVKCGETDEGSEGAEWHLPILAMTADVIQATYEECMKCGMDGYVSKPFEEQQLYQAVAKFLVSKPNSDL' A
#
# COMPACT_ATOMS: atom_id res chain seq x y z
N MET A 1 0.17 16.06 -24.88
CA MET A 1 1.35 15.68 -24.08
C MET A 1 1.21 16.51 -22.82
N GLU A 2 0.40 16.11 -21.86
CA GLU A 2 0.55 14.90 -21.04
C GLU A 2 -0.76 14.10 -20.98
N SER A 3 -0.58 12.80 -20.82
CA SER A 3 -1.52 11.76 -21.19
C SER A 3 -2.65 11.62 -20.17
N LYS A 4 -3.88 11.55 -20.68
CA LYS A 4 -5.00 10.88 -20.01
C LYS A 4 -4.57 9.48 -19.61
N ALA A 5 -4.54 9.19 -18.31
CA ALA A 5 -4.35 7.83 -17.80
C ALA A 5 -4.96 7.67 -16.39
N ASN A 6 -6.15 8.22 -16.16
CA ASN A 6 -6.91 7.93 -14.93
C ASN A 6 -8.36 7.53 -15.23
N GLU A 7 -8.59 6.92 -16.40
CA GLU A 7 -9.86 6.26 -16.69
C GLU A 7 -9.87 4.88 -16.02
N GLU A 8 -10.77 4.78 -15.05
CA GLU A 8 -11.50 3.57 -14.66
C GLU A 8 -10.71 2.42 -14.00
N VAL A 9 -10.38 2.58 -12.71
CA VAL A 9 -10.44 1.41 -11.81
C VAL A 9 -11.90 1.20 -11.41
N LYS A 10 -12.64 0.55 -12.30
CA LYS A 10 -13.90 -0.12 -11.97
C LYS A 10 -13.57 -1.57 -11.64
N CYS A 11 -13.20 -1.87 -10.39
CA CYS A 11 -13.44 -3.19 -9.82
C CYS A 11 -14.86 -3.13 -9.25
N GLY A 12 -15.85 -3.84 -9.79
CA GLY A 12 -15.82 -5.27 -10.10
C GLY A 12 -16.68 -5.92 -9.03
N GLU A 13 -17.80 -6.52 -9.44
CA GLU A 13 -18.96 -6.88 -8.64
C GLU A 13 -18.64 -7.82 -7.45
N THR A 14 -19.32 -7.60 -6.33
CA THR A 14 -19.37 -8.50 -5.16
C THR A 14 -20.03 -9.81 -5.57
N ASP A 15 -19.25 -10.90 -5.60
CA ASP A 15 -19.76 -12.27 -5.67
C ASP A 15 -19.59 -12.93 -4.29
N GLU A 16 -20.72 -13.16 -3.62
CA GLU A 16 -20.82 -13.88 -2.35
C GLU A 16 -20.56 -15.38 -2.59
N GLY A 17 -19.47 -15.94 -2.06
CA GLY A 17 -19.34 -17.41 -2.00
C GLY A 17 -17.94 -18.00 -2.11
N SER A 18 -16.97 -17.52 -1.34
CA SER A 18 -15.86 -18.32 -0.80
C SER A 18 -15.03 -17.40 0.10
N GLU A 19 -14.70 -17.82 1.33
CA GLU A 19 -13.72 -17.12 2.18
C GLU A 19 -12.31 -17.30 1.58
N GLY A 20 -12.11 -16.74 0.38
CA GLY A 20 -10.81 -16.57 -0.23
C GLY A 20 -10.14 -15.42 0.50
N ALA A 21 -9.05 -15.71 1.22
CA ALA A 21 -8.19 -14.65 1.74
C ALA A 21 -7.84 -13.71 0.59
N GLU A 22 -8.32 -12.47 0.63
CA GLU A 22 -8.00 -11.48 -0.38
C GLU A 22 -6.49 -11.22 -0.29
N TRP A 23 -5.77 -11.62 -1.34
CA TRP A 23 -4.32 -11.47 -1.40
C TRP A 23 -3.99 -10.01 -1.69
N HIS A 24 -3.65 -9.28 -0.65
CA HIS A 24 -3.21 -7.89 -0.76
C HIS A 24 -1.68 -7.81 -0.75
N LEU A 25 -1.09 -7.16 -1.76
CA LEU A 25 0.35 -6.90 -1.82
C LEU A 25 0.63 -5.52 -1.22
N PRO A 26 1.34 -5.40 -0.08
CA PRO A 26 1.55 -4.13 0.58
C PRO A 26 2.35 -3.13 -0.28
N ILE A 27 1.84 -1.91 -0.42
CA ILE A 27 2.47 -0.81 -1.16
C ILE A 27 2.89 0.29 -0.18
N LEU A 28 4.19 0.54 -0.10
CA LEU A 28 4.79 1.61 0.71
C LEU A 28 5.23 2.77 -0.20
N ALA A 29 4.59 3.94 -0.06
CA ALA A 29 5.01 5.14 -0.78
C ALA A 29 6.29 5.76 -0.20
N MET A 30 7.12 6.30 -1.09
CA MET A 30 8.33 7.03 -0.71
C MET A 30 8.41 8.36 -1.48
N THR A 31 8.13 9.48 -0.81
CA THR A 31 8.06 10.79 -1.47
C THR A 31 9.17 11.72 -1.02
N ALA A 32 9.54 12.71 -1.83
CA ALA A 32 10.38 13.83 -1.43
C ALA A 32 9.58 15.02 -0.88
N ASP A 33 8.26 15.03 -1.06
CA ASP A 33 7.36 16.10 -0.61
C ASP A 33 6.63 15.67 0.68
N VAL A 34 6.80 16.44 1.75
CA VAL A 34 6.32 16.13 3.10
C VAL A 34 5.25 17.12 3.50
N ILE A 35 4.14 17.11 2.76
CA ILE A 35 2.93 17.83 3.12
C ILE A 35 1.82 16.85 3.49
N GLN A 36 0.97 17.26 4.42
CA GLN A 36 -0.18 16.48 4.89
C GLN A 36 -1.07 16.01 3.72
N ALA A 37 -1.21 16.85 2.68
CA ALA A 37 -1.97 16.53 1.48
C ALA A 37 -1.39 15.31 0.73
N THR A 38 -0.06 15.19 0.64
CA THR A 38 0.61 14.05 -0.02
C THR A 38 0.36 12.76 0.75
N TYR A 39 0.40 12.80 2.09
CA TYR A 39 0.05 11.64 2.91
C TYR A 39 -1.40 11.20 2.66
N GLU A 40 -2.35 12.14 2.70
CA GLU A 40 -3.77 11.85 2.49
C GLU A 40 -4.07 11.31 1.09
N GLU A 41 -3.40 11.84 0.07
CA GLU A 41 -3.52 11.36 -1.31
C GLU A 41 -2.99 9.92 -1.44
N CYS A 42 -1.80 9.63 -0.90
CA CYS A 42 -1.23 8.28 -0.90
C CYS A 42 -2.19 7.26 -0.26
N MET A 43 -2.77 7.60 0.89
CA MET A 43 -3.69 6.70 1.59
C MET A 43 -5.02 6.53 0.81
N LYS A 44 -5.55 7.59 0.20
CA LYS A 44 -6.76 7.53 -0.64
C LYS A 44 -6.57 6.66 -1.88
N CYS A 45 -5.35 6.58 -2.41
CA CYS A 45 -5.01 5.72 -3.54
C CYS A 45 -4.88 4.24 -3.17
N GLY A 46 -5.06 3.86 -1.90
CA GLY A 46 -4.99 2.47 -1.45
C GLY A 46 -3.58 1.99 -1.12
N MET A 47 -2.66 2.92 -0.79
CA MET A 47 -1.33 2.56 -0.27
C MET A 47 -1.42 2.21 1.22
N ASP A 48 -0.60 1.26 1.65
CA ASP A 48 -0.59 0.75 3.02
C ASP A 48 0.29 1.56 3.97
N GLY A 49 1.21 2.33 3.42
CA GLY A 49 2.10 3.17 4.19
C GLY A 49 2.87 4.17 3.36
N TYR A 50 3.68 4.94 4.08
CA TYR A 50 4.39 6.09 3.55
C TYR A 50 5.70 6.33 4.32
N VAL A 51 6.74 6.79 3.62
CA VAL A 51 8.01 7.29 4.16
C VAL A 51 8.44 8.54 3.40
N SER A 52 8.82 9.59 4.13
CA SER A 52 9.36 10.83 3.54
C SER A 52 10.86 10.77 3.31
N LYS A 53 11.35 11.25 2.17
CA LYS A 53 12.77 11.44 1.83
C LYS A 53 13.24 12.86 2.24
N PRO A 54 14.49 13.02 2.68
CA PRO A 54 15.44 11.95 3.01
C PRO A 54 15.01 11.21 4.30
N PHE A 55 15.32 9.91 4.36
CA PHE A 55 15.09 9.07 5.53
C PHE A 55 16.36 8.30 5.86
N GLU A 56 16.49 7.90 7.12
CA GLU A 56 17.52 6.97 7.57
C GLU A 56 17.12 5.52 7.25
N GLU A 57 18.09 4.64 7.01
CA GLU A 57 17.83 3.23 6.70
C GLU A 57 16.92 2.57 7.75
N GLN A 58 17.15 2.87 9.03
CA GLN A 58 16.37 2.36 10.15
C GLN A 58 14.86 2.70 10.02
N GLN A 59 14.53 3.89 9.51
CA GLN A 59 13.14 4.33 9.34
C GLN A 59 12.46 3.53 8.22
N LEU A 60 13.16 3.26 7.12
CA LEU A 60 12.65 2.44 6.03
C LEU A 60 12.42 0.99 6.50
N TYR A 61 13.40 0.41 7.20
CA TYR A 61 13.27 -0.95 7.73
C TYR A 61 12.08 -1.08 8.69
N GLN A 62 11.88 -0.11 9.58
CA GLN A 62 10.72 -0.08 10.48
C GLN A 62 9.40 0.05 9.73
N ALA A 63 9.35 0.85 8.66
CA ALA A 63 8.15 0.99 7.84
C ALA A 63 7.79 -0.33 7.13
N VAL A 64 8.78 -0.99 6.53
CA VAL A 64 8.58 -2.28 5.84
C VAL A 64 8.21 -3.40 6.82
N ALA A 65 8.85 -3.45 7.99
CA ALA A 65 8.61 -4.51 8.98
C ALA A 65 7.14 -4.61 9.43
N LYS A 66 6.39 -3.50 9.38
CA LYS A 66 4.95 -3.49 9.71
C LYS A 66 4.11 -4.40 8.81
N PHE A 67 4.58 -4.68 7.59
CA PHE A 67 3.86 -5.47 6.60
C PHE A 67 4.34 -6.92 6.52
N LEU A 68 5.45 -7.25 7.19
CA LEU A 68 6.02 -8.59 7.21
C LEU A 68 5.46 -9.36 8.41
N VAL A 69 4.17 -9.67 8.40
CA VAL A 69 3.60 -10.64 9.34
C VAL A 69 3.67 -12.02 8.69
N SER A 70 4.61 -12.85 9.13
CA SER A 70 4.59 -14.27 8.80
C SER A 70 3.30 -14.86 9.33
N LYS A 71 2.46 -15.44 8.46
CA LYS A 71 1.46 -16.40 8.94
C LYS A 71 2.22 -17.43 9.79
N PRO A 72 1.81 -17.73 11.03
CA PRO A 72 2.34 -18.89 11.71
C PRO A 72 2.07 -20.07 10.78
N ASN A 73 3.13 -20.72 10.29
CA ASN A 73 3.02 -21.93 9.49
C ASN A 73 2.14 -22.90 10.29
N SER A 74 0.92 -23.12 9.83
CA SER A 74 -0.01 -24.09 10.39
C SER A 74 0.29 -25.50 9.88
N ASP A 75 1.53 -25.76 9.47
CA ASP A 75 2.01 -27.05 9.01
C ASP A 75 2.70 -27.77 10.19
N LEU A 76 1.91 -28.19 11.17
CA LEU A 76 2.21 -29.25 12.13
C LEU A 76 1.04 -30.23 12.20
#